data_AF-A0AAU8DMJ8-F1
#
_entry.id   AF-A0AAU8DMJ8-F1
#
_cell.length_a   1.000
_cell.length_b   1.000
_cell.length_c   1.000
_cell.angle_alpha   90.00
_cell.angle_beta   90.00
_cell.angle_gamma   90.00
#
_symmetry.space_group_name_H-M   'P 1'
#
loop_
_entity.id
_entity.type
_entity.pdbx_description
1 polymer ?
#
loop_
_entity_poly.entity_id
_entity_poly.type
_entity_poly.pdbx_seq_one_letter_code
_entity_poly.pdbx_strand_id
1 'polypeptide(L)'
;MRRTATAESGPRSIPSRPPFAHLPVWSAVVMIGLLLTVLAPRYGYHRDELYFRMLTPAWNYVDQPPFTPWLVRTMSSLVADEVWAIRTPATLCLAGSVLVIAAITREVGGNAAAQTISAWGYTFGALPLTMGHVMLTASVDLVVWPLTALFVIRALRRDDPRWWLATGALIGLSTYNKLLIIYLVAALLIGIAALGPRRVLRSPWMWGAAALAVLIALPNLIYQVSHDWPQLAMGAALSGNNGDDVRVKTVPFLALLLGPPLIPIWVAGLVALARWPQWRELRGLVVAFPMVVVFTVIGGAQVHYPLGILAVVYAIGAVPTADWIGREFASAARW
;
A
#
# COMPACT_ATOMS: atom_id res chain seq x y z
N MET A 1 2.17 -34.92 48.50
CA MET A 1 3.05 -34.50 47.38
C MET A 1 2.18 -34.03 46.21
N ARG A 2 2.08 -32.71 46.00
CA ARG A 2 1.32 -32.10 44.90
C ARG A 2 2.09 -32.27 43.59
N ARG A 3 1.51 -32.98 42.61
CA ARG A 3 1.98 -32.96 41.22
C ARG A 3 1.67 -31.60 40.62
N THR A 4 2.71 -30.85 40.29
CA THR A 4 2.67 -29.66 39.44
C THR A 4 2.31 -30.09 38.02
N ALA A 5 1.08 -29.79 37.60
CA ALA A 5 0.68 -29.90 36.20
C ALA A 5 1.41 -28.81 35.40
N THR A 6 2.36 -29.24 34.59
CA THR A 6 2.94 -28.43 33.52
C THR A 6 1.84 -28.11 32.52
N ALA A 7 1.46 -26.83 32.41
CA ALA A 7 0.60 -26.35 31.35
C ALA A 7 1.35 -26.49 30.02
N GLU A 8 1.07 -27.57 29.28
CA GLU A 8 1.48 -27.71 27.89
C GLU A 8 0.86 -26.56 27.09
N SER A 9 1.70 -25.62 26.65
CA SER A 9 1.33 -24.63 25.66
C SER A 9 1.13 -25.34 24.33
N GLY A 10 -0.10 -25.78 24.05
CA GLY A 10 -0.47 -26.31 22.75
C GLY A 10 -0.09 -25.35 21.62
N PRO A 11 0.18 -25.85 20.40
CA PRO A 11 0.50 -25.01 19.26
C PRO A 11 -0.64 -23.99 19.09
N ARG A 12 -0.30 -22.69 18.99
CA ARG A 12 -1.27 -21.64 18.69
C ARG A 12 -2.00 -22.04 17.40
N SER A 13 -3.25 -22.48 17.52
CA SER A 13 -4.09 -22.78 16.37
C SER A 13 -4.23 -21.49 15.56
N ILE A 14 -3.53 -21.40 14.42
CA ILE A 14 -3.69 -20.30 13.49
C ILE A 14 -5.17 -20.37 13.05
N PRO A 15 -5.97 -19.32 13.28
CA PRO A 15 -7.35 -19.31 12.79
C PRO A 15 -7.34 -19.67 11.31
N SER A 16 -8.15 -20.66 10.91
CA SER A 16 -8.21 -21.09 9.52
C SER A 16 -8.51 -19.88 8.65
N ARG A 17 -7.57 -19.57 7.74
CA ARG A 17 -7.71 -18.42 6.84
C ARG A 17 -8.93 -18.66 5.95
N PRO A 18 -9.89 -17.71 5.87
CA PRO A 18 -11.07 -17.90 5.03
C PRO A 18 -10.67 -18.08 3.55
N PRO A 19 -11.51 -18.73 2.73
CA PRO A 19 -11.26 -18.80 1.29
C PRO A 19 -11.25 -17.40 0.67
N PHE A 20 -10.54 -17.25 -0.44
CA PHE A 20 -10.54 -15.98 -1.18
C PHE A 20 -11.88 -15.82 -1.90
N ALA A 21 -12.48 -14.64 -1.82
CA ALA A 21 -13.77 -14.34 -2.42
C ALA A 21 -13.60 -14.03 -3.92
N HIS A 22 -13.28 -15.07 -4.71
CA HIS A 22 -12.90 -14.93 -6.11
C HIS A 22 -13.91 -14.12 -6.92
N LEU A 23 -15.19 -14.49 -6.90
CA LEU A 23 -16.20 -13.83 -7.72
C LEU A 23 -16.35 -12.32 -7.45
N PRO A 24 -16.63 -11.86 -6.21
CA PRO A 24 -16.81 -10.42 -5.96
C PRO A 24 -15.53 -9.60 -6.11
N VAL A 25 -14.36 -10.19 -5.87
CA VAL A 25 -13.09 -9.48 -6.03
C VAL A 25 -12.72 -9.36 -7.51
N TRP A 26 -12.81 -10.45 -8.27
CA TRP A 26 -12.52 -10.41 -9.71
C TRP A 26 -13.55 -9.58 -10.48
N SER A 27 -14.81 -9.53 -10.04
CA SER A 27 -15.79 -8.63 -10.66
C SER A 27 -15.42 -7.16 -10.44
N ALA A 28 -14.93 -6.77 -9.26
CA ALA A 28 -14.41 -5.42 -9.02
C ALA A 28 -13.19 -5.11 -9.91
N VAL A 29 -12.25 -6.06 -10.03
CA VAL A 29 -11.05 -5.95 -10.88
C VAL A 29 -11.40 -5.79 -12.36
N VAL A 30 -12.28 -6.65 -12.88
CA VAL A 30 -12.71 -6.59 -14.28
C VAL A 30 -13.48 -5.31 -14.54
N MET A 31 -14.41 -4.93 -13.66
CA MET A 31 -15.18 -3.70 -13.80
C MET A 31 -14.26 -2.49 -13.86
N ILE A 32 -13.29 -2.37 -12.95
CA ILE A 32 -12.44 -1.18 -12.92
C ILE A 32 -11.44 -1.15 -14.06
N GLY A 33 -10.88 -2.32 -14.42
CA GLY A 33 -10.01 -2.46 -15.57
C GLY A 33 -10.71 -2.03 -16.85
N LEU A 34 -11.94 -2.50 -17.08
CA LEU A 34 -12.75 -2.12 -18.23
C LEU A 34 -13.12 -0.63 -18.19
N LEU A 35 -13.61 -0.12 -17.06
CA LEU A 35 -14.03 1.27 -16.91
C LEU A 35 -12.88 2.24 -17.25
N LEU A 36 -11.71 2.03 -16.63
CA LEU A 36 -10.57 2.91 -16.84
C LEU A 36 -9.99 2.78 -18.25
N THR A 37 -9.97 1.58 -18.82
CA THR A 37 -9.48 1.35 -20.20
C THR A 37 -10.38 2.03 -21.23
N VAL A 38 -11.71 1.85 -21.10
CA VAL A 38 -12.69 2.46 -22.01
C VAL A 38 -12.67 3.99 -21.91
N LEU A 39 -12.46 4.53 -20.71
CA LEU A 39 -12.42 5.98 -20.49
C LEU A 39 -11.03 6.59 -20.69
N ALA A 40 -9.96 5.78 -20.85
CA ALA A 40 -8.59 6.28 -20.91
C ALA A 40 -8.37 7.41 -21.93
N PRO A 41 -8.94 7.37 -23.16
CA PRO A 41 -8.73 8.43 -24.14
C PRO A 41 -9.47 9.76 -23.86
N ARG A 42 -10.39 9.79 -22.88
CA ARG A 42 -11.32 10.93 -22.71
C ARG A 42 -10.66 12.22 -22.22
N TYR A 43 -9.50 12.14 -21.56
CA TYR A 43 -8.83 13.28 -20.93
C TYR A 43 -7.36 13.40 -21.36
N GLY A 44 -7.11 13.53 -22.66
CA GLY A 44 -5.81 13.89 -23.26
C GLY A 44 -4.58 13.24 -22.60
N TYR A 45 -3.42 13.87 -22.72
CA TYR A 45 -2.26 13.49 -21.90
C TYR A 45 -2.18 14.36 -20.64
N HIS A 46 -1.84 13.74 -19.52
CA HIS A 46 -1.42 14.44 -18.32
C HIS A 46 -0.01 15.01 -18.50
N ARG A 47 0.33 16.10 -17.80
CA ARG A 47 1.66 16.75 -17.90
C ARG A 47 2.82 15.78 -17.62
N ASP A 48 2.68 14.92 -16.63
CA ASP A 48 3.72 13.95 -16.27
C ASP A 48 3.82 12.85 -17.34
N GLU A 49 2.69 12.45 -17.95
CA GLU A 49 2.67 11.48 -19.05
C GLU A 49 3.40 12.02 -20.29
N LEU A 50 3.17 13.29 -20.63
CA LEU A 50 3.92 13.98 -21.68
C LEU A 50 5.40 14.03 -21.35
N TYR A 51 5.73 14.40 -20.11
CA TYR A 51 7.10 14.47 -19.65
C TYR A 51 7.81 13.13 -19.75
N PHE A 52 7.22 12.05 -19.25
CA PHE A 52 7.79 10.70 -19.34
C PHE A 52 7.96 10.22 -20.79
N ARG A 53 7.06 10.59 -21.71
CA ARG A 53 7.21 10.31 -23.15
C ARG A 53 8.41 11.03 -23.77
N MET A 54 8.72 12.24 -23.32
CA MET A 54 9.85 13.05 -23.83
C MET A 54 11.21 12.56 -23.32
N LEU A 55 11.26 11.86 -22.18
CA LEU A 55 12.52 11.41 -21.59
C LEU A 55 13.24 10.36 -22.44
N THR A 56 14.55 10.58 -22.65
CA THR A 56 15.46 9.57 -23.23
C THR A 56 15.72 8.45 -22.24
N PRO A 57 15.86 7.18 -22.66
CA PRO A 57 16.02 6.07 -21.73
C PRO A 57 17.32 6.24 -20.94
N ALA A 58 17.19 6.43 -19.64
CA ALA A 58 18.30 6.54 -18.72
C ALA A 58 18.09 5.58 -17.53
N TRP A 59 19.18 5.24 -16.85
CA TRP A 59 19.16 4.43 -15.63
C TRP A 59 18.70 5.21 -14.39
N ASN A 60 18.58 6.53 -14.50
CA ASN A 60 17.95 7.40 -13.53
C ASN A 60 17.66 8.78 -14.15
N TYR A 61 16.78 9.54 -13.51
CA TYR A 61 16.51 10.93 -13.82
C TYR A 61 16.69 11.78 -12.56
N VAL A 62 16.84 13.09 -12.74
CA VAL A 62 17.06 14.01 -11.62
C VAL A 62 15.88 14.00 -10.64
N ASP A 63 14.68 13.84 -11.18
CA ASP A 63 13.41 14.00 -10.48
C ASP A 63 12.71 12.69 -10.12
N GLN A 64 12.96 11.61 -10.86
CA GLN A 64 12.47 10.28 -10.50
C GLN A 64 13.42 9.13 -10.90
N PRO A 65 13.31 7.99 -10.22
CA PRO A 65 13.86 6.72 -10.68
C PRO A 65 13.29 6.26 -12.03
N PRO A 66 13.94 5.28 -12.70
CA PRO A 66 13.66 4.99 -14.11
C PRO A 66 12.37 4.22 -14.42
N PHE A 67 11.77 3.52 -13.46
CA PHE A 67 10.74 2.51 -13.73
C PHE A 67 9.48 3.06 -14.41
N THR A 68 8.90 4.14 -13.89
CA THR A 68 7.70 4.75 -14.48
C THR A 68 7.97 5.31 -15.89
N PRO A 69 9.03 6.12 -16.11
CA PRO A 69 9.40 6.55 -17.47
C PRO A 69 9.64 5.39 -18.44
N TRP A 70 10.31 4.32 -18.00
CA TRP A 70 10.51 3.14 -18.84
C TRP A 70 9.20 2.48 -19.22
N LEU A 71 8.26 2.30 -18.28
CA LEU A 71 6.95 1.74 -18.59
C LEU A 71 6.21 2.58 -19.63
N VAL A 72 6.15 3.90 -19.46
CA VAL A 72 5.50 4.80 -20.42
C VAL A 72 6.14 4.65 -21.80
N ARG A 73 7.47 4.67 -21.86
CA ARG A 73 8.20 4.58 -23.13
C ARG A 73 8.07 3.22 -23.80
N THR A 74 8.13 2.12 -23.04
CA THR A 74 7.91 0.78 -23.57
C THR A 74 6.51 0.64 -24.16
N MET A 75 5.48 1.17 -23.47
CA MET A 75 4.12 1.17 -24.01
C MET A 75 3.99 2.02 -25.27
N SER A 76 4.57 3.23 -25.28
CA SER A 76 4.50 4.11 -26.44
C SER A 76 5.24 3.54 -27.65
N SER A 77 6.36 2.86 -27.46
CA SER A 77 7.18 2.32 -28.56
C SER A 77 6.74 0.94 -29.06
N LEU A 78 6.26 0.06 -28.17
CA LEU A 78 5.95 -1.33 -28.52
C LEU A 78 4.46 -1.61 -28.73
N VAL A 79 3.57 -0.80 -28.13
CA VAL A 79 2.12 -1.02 -28.19
C VAL A 79 1.46 0.02 -29.07
N ALA A 80 1.44 1.28 -28.64
CA ALA A 80 0.98 2.42 -29.42
C ALA A 80 1.37 3.72 -28.72
N ASP A 81 1.72 4.75 -29.49
CA ASP A 81 2.01 6.08 -28.94
C ASP A 81 0.72 6.87 -28.68
N GLU A 82 -0.16 6.29 -27.88
CA GLU A 82 -1.52 6.77 -27.62
C GLU A 82 -1.83 6.78 -26.11
N VAL A 83 -2.74 7.66 -25.69
CA VAL A 83 -3.10 7.86 -24.26
C VAL A 83 -3.53 6.55 -23.58
N TRP A 84 -4.32 5.71 -24.24
CA TRP A 84 -4.79 4.46 -23.66
C TRP A 84 -3.66 3.45 -23.40
N ALA A 85 -2.66 3.41 -24.29
CA ALA A 85 -1.55 2.48 -24.20
C ALA A 85 -0.66 2.84 -23.01
N ILE A 86 -0.30 4.12 -22.87
CA ILE A 86 0.53 4.58 -21.76
C ILE A 86 -0.18 4.51 -20.39
N ARG A 87 -1.53 4.52 -20.36
CA ARG A 87 -2.34 4.38 -19.14
C ARG A 87 -2.63 2.95 -18.74
N THR A 88 -2.47 2.00 -19.66
CA THR A 88 -2.68 0.57 -19.37
C THR A 88 -1.88 0.09 -18.15
N PRO A 89 -0.58 0.43 -17.97
CA PRO A 89 0.16 0.06 -16.75
C PRO A 89 -0.46 0.62 -15.45
N ALA A 90 -0.97 1.86 -15.46
CA ALA A 90 -1.64 2.46 -14.31
C ALA A 90 -2.94 1.71 -13.97
N THR A 91 -3.74 1.40 -14.98
CA THR A 91 -4.96 0.59 -14.84
C THR A 91 -4.65 -0.80 -14.26
N LEU A 92 -3.57 -1.44 -14.73
CA LEU A 92 -3.11 -2.73 -14.22
C LEU A 92 -2.59 -2.63 -12.78
N CYS A 93 -1.93 -1.54 -12.41
CA CYS A 93 -1.54 -1.29 -11.02
C CYS A 93 -2.79 -1.17 -10.13
N LEU A 94 -3.82 -0.42 -10.54
CA LEU A 94 -5.06 -0.36 -9.77
C LEU A 94 -5.70 -1.75 -9.66
N ALA A 95 -5.88 -2.47 -10.76
CA ALA A 95 -6.42 -3.82 -10.78
C ALA A 95 -5.66 -4.77 -9.84
N GLY A 96 -4.33 -4.74 -9.88
CA GLY A 96 -3.47 -5.51 -8.98
C GLY A 96 -3.65 -5.09 -7.52
N SER A 97 -3.77 -3.79 -7.24
CA SER A 97 -3.95 -3.30 -5.87
C SER A 97 -5.28 -3.75 -5.25
N VAL A 98 -6.37 -3.86 -6.03
CA VAL A 98 -7.65 -4.42 -5.56
C VAL A 98 -7.46 -5.86 -5.05
N LEU A 99 -6.70 -6.69 -5.77
CA LEU A 99 -6.37 -8.05 -5.34
C LEU A 99 -5.55 -8.05 -4.05
N VAL A 100 -4.59 -7.13 -3.91
CA VAL A 100 -3.75 -7.00 -2.71
C VAL A 100 -4.56 -6.55 -1.51
N ILE A 101 -5.46 -5.56 -1.68
CA ILE A 101 -6.35 -5.06 -0.63
C ILE A 101 -7.28 -6.18 -0.14
N ALA A 102 -7.93 -6.93 -1.05
CA ALA A 102 -8.73 -8.08 -0.67
C ALA A 102 -7.89 -9.18 0.02
N ALA A 103 -6.64 -9.38 -0.42
CA ALA A 103 -5.72 -10.33 0.21
C ALA A 103 -5.31 -9.90 1.62
N ILE A 104 -5.13 -8.60 1.89
CA ILE A 104 -4.90 -8.08 3.26
C ILE A 104 -6.11 -8.37 4.13
N THR A 105 -7.32 -8.05 3.66
CA THR A 105 -8.58 -8.31 4.38
C THR A 105 -8.71 -9.78 4.75
N ARG A 106 -8.45 -10.68 3.79
CA ARG A 106 -8.42 -12.13 4.02
C ARG A 106 -7.34 -12.54 5.02
N GLU A 107 -6.13 -11.97 4.90
CA GLU A 107 -4.99 -12.30 5.75
C GLU A 107 -5.26 -11.96 7.22
N VAL A 108 -6.06 -10.94 7.51
CA VAL A 108 -6.45 -10.57 8.89
C VAL A 108 -7.69 -11.31 9.40
N GLY A 109 -8.30 -12.19 8.59
CA GLY A 109 -9.43 -13.06 8.97
C GLY A 109 -10.77 -12.66 8.34
N GLY A 110 -10.79 -11.75 7.38
CA GLY A 110 -12.02 -11.30 6.72
C GLY A 110 -12.67 -12.37 5.85
N ASN A 111 -13.95 -12.66 6.12
CA ASN A 111 -14.79 -13.55 5.32
C ASN A 111 -15.08 -12.97 3.92
N ALA A 112 -15.94 -13.64 3.14
CA ALA A 112 -16.26 -13.20 1.79
C ALA A 112 -16.91 -11.80 1.77
N ALA A 113 -17.78 -11.46 2.73
CA ALA A 113 -18.40 -10.14 2.82
C ALA A 113 -17.38 -9.03 3.09
N ALA A 114 -16.45 -9.25 4.02
CA ALA A 114 -15.36 -8.30 4.29
C ALA A 114 -14.48 -8.09 3.04
N GLN A 115 -14.12 -9.17 2.34
CA GLN A 115 -13.35 -9.08 1.11
C GLN A 115 -14.10 -8.29 0.03
N THR A 116 -15.42 -8.51 -0.15
CA THR A 116 -16.28 -7.74 -1.05
C THR A 116 -16.30 -6.25 -0.69
N ILE A 117 -16.55 -5.89 0.57
CA ILE A 117 -16.56 -4.50 1.04
C ILE A 117 -15.20 -3.85 0.77
N SER A 118 -14.10 -4.54 1.09
CA SER A 118 -12.76 -4.01 0.87
C SER A 118 -12.47 -3.78 -0.62
N ALA A 119 -12.77 -4.75 -1.49
CA ALA A 119 -12.48 -4.64 -2.92
C ALA A 119 -13.33 -3.54 -3.58
N TRP A 120 -14.65 -3.57 -3.38
CA TRP A 120 -15.55 -2.63 -4.03
C TRP A 120 -15.43 -1.20 -3.48
N GLY A 121 -15.34 -1.03 -2.16
CA GLY A 121 -15.16 0.31 -1.61
C GLY A 121 -13.81 0.91 -2.00
N TYR A 122 -12.72 0.11 -2.01
CA TYR A 122 -11.43 0.62 -2.49
C TYR A 122 -11.50 1.01 -3.97
N THR A 123 -12.11 0.19 -4.84
CA THR A 123 -12.27 0.50 -6.27
C THR A 123 -12.95 1.85 -6.53
N PHE A 124 -13.89 2.28 -5.68
CA PHE A 124 -14.59 3.56 -5.82
C PHE A 124 -13.96 4.71 -5.02
N GLY A 125 -12.82 4.50 -4.38
CA GLY A 125 -12.09 5.56 -3.70
C GLY A 125 -11.53 6.59 -4.71
N ALA A 126 -11.51 7.86 -4.33
CA ALA A 126 -11.05 8.92 -5.22
C ALA A 126 -9.56 8.78 -5.60
N LEU A 127 -8.70 8.37 -4.66
CA LEU A 127 -7.29 8.07 -4.94
C LEU A 127 -7.11 6.95 -5.97
N PRO A 128 -7.60 5.71 -5.72
CA PRO A 128 -7.39 4.61 -6.65
C PRO A 128 -7.89 4.96 -8.06
N LEU A 129 -9.05 5.62 -8.18
CA LEU A 129 -9.56 6.10 -9.46
C LEU A 129 -8.60 7.10 -10.12
N THR A 130 -8.12 8.11 -9.40
CA THR A 130 -7.24 9.15 -9.96
C THR A 130 -5.89 8.56 -10.38
N MET A 131 -5.24 7.79 -9.50
CA MET A 131 -3.90 7.25 -9.72
C MET A 131 -3.90 6.03 -10.64
N GLY A 132 -5.03 5.33 -10.75
CA GLY A 132 -5.19 4.22 -11.68
C GLY A 132 -5.54 4.68 -13.10
N HIS A 133 -6.13 5.87 -13.26
CA HIS A 133 -6.54 6.38 -14.57
C HIS A 133 -5.40 7.09 -15.32
N VAL A 134 -4.46 7.70 -14.61
CA VAL A 134 -3.33 8.45 -15.18
C VAL A 134 -2.04 7.76 -14.78
N MET A 135 -1.08 7.67 -15.71
CA MET A 135 0.23 7.06 -15.41
C MET A 135 1.16 8.05 -14.72
N LEU A 136 1.36 7.83 -13.43
CA LEU A 136 2.19 8.60 -12.50
C LEU A 136 3.14 7.66 -11.76
N THR A 137 4.20 8.21 -11.14
CA THR A 137 5.01 7.42 -10.21
C THR A 137 4.19 6.87 -9.04
N ALA A 138 3.12 7.58 -8.66
CA ALA A 138 2.16 7.17 -7.63
C ALA A 138 1.22 6.03 -8.06
N SER A 139 1.04 5.79 -9.37
CA SER A 139 0.20 4.69 -9.87
C SER A 139 0.77 3.33 -9.46
N VAL A 140 2.09 3.19 -9.52
CA VAL A 140 2.81 1.98 -9.09
C VAL A 140 2.71 1.79 -7.57
N ASP A 141 2.71 2.89 -6.81
CA ASP A 141 2.59 2.86 -5.34
C ASP A 141 1.23 2.30 -4.88
N LEU A 142 0.17 2.35 -5.71
CA LEU A 142 -1.11 1.69 -5.43
C LEU A 142 -0.93 0.21 -5.13
N VAL A 143 0.04 -0.47 -5.76
CA VAL A 143 0.32 -1.89 -5.51
C VAL A 143 1.45 -2.05 -4.50
N VAL A 144 2.57 -1.36 -4.71
CA VAL A 144 3.82 -1.61 -3.98
C VAL A 144 3.64 -1.41 -2.49
N TRP A 145 2.95 -0.35 -2.07
CA TRP A 145 2.75 -0.04 -0.66
C TRP A 145 1.88 -1.07 0.06
N PRO A 146 0.64 -1.36 -0.39
CA PRO A 146 -0.16 -2.38 0.25
C PRO A 146 0.45 -3.78 0.09
N LEU A 147 1.19 -4.08 -0.99
CA LEU A 147 1.85 -5.37 -1.15
C LEU A 147 3.00 -5.54 -0.15
N THR A 148 3.78 -4.47 0.09
CA THR A 148 4.81 -4.43 1.14
C THR A 148 4.16 -4.66 2.51
N ALA A 149 3.06 -3.96 2.82
CA ALA A 149 2.33 -4.16 4.06
C ALA A 149 1.75 -5.58 4.18
N LEU A 150 1.22 -6.15 3.09
CA LEU A 150 0.75 -7.53 3.05
C LEU A 150 1.87 -8.52 3.34
N PHE A 151 3.06 -8.33 2.77
CA PHE A 151 4.22 -9.19 3.06
C PHE A 151 4.67 -9.06 4.50
N VAL A 152 4.69 -7.86 5.08
CA VAL A 152 4.96 -7.66 6.51
C VAL A 152 3.88 -8.33 7.36
N ILE A 153 2.60 -8.16 7.06
CA ILE A 153 1.50 -8.84 7.77
C ILE A 153 1.70 -10.36 7.69
N ARG A 154 1.98 -10.91 6.50
CA ARG A 154 2.27 -12.34 6.34
C ARG A 154 3.48 -12.78 7.15
N ALA A 155 4.56 -12.00 7.18
CA ALA A 155 5.75 -12.33 7.95
C ALA A 155 5.56 -12.25 9.47
N LEU A 156 4.58 -11.44 9.92
CA LEU A 156 4.19 -11.33 11.33
C LEU A 156 3.20 -12.42 11.76
N ARG A 157 2.28 -12.80 10.88
CA ARG A 157 1.18 -13.73 11.18
C ARG A 157 1.47 -15.18 10.80
N ARG A 158 2.20 -15.39 9.72
CA ARG A 158 2.58 -16.72 9.23
C ARG A 158 3.94 -17.06 9.85
N ASP A 159 4.10 -18.30 10.28
CA ASP A 159 5.39 -18.84 10.69
C ASP A 159 6.25 -19.20 9.46
N ASP A 160 6.33 -18.26 8.51
CA ASP A 160 7.03 -18.42 7.24
C ASP A 160 7.97 -17.21 7.03
N PRO A 161 9.26 -17.37 7.31
CA PRO A 161 10.20 -16.25 7.28
C PRO A 161 10.49 -15.75 5.86
N ARG A 162 10.11 -16.47 4.80
CA ARG A 162 10.34 -16.05 3.41
C ARG A 162 9.63 -14.76 3.07
N TRP A 163 8.55 -14.41 3.79
CA TRP A 163 7.86 -13.14 3.63
C TRP A 163 8.72 -11.93 4.03
N TRP A 164 9.69 -12.10 4.94
CA TRP A 164 10.68 -11.06 5.21
C TRP A 164 11.56 -10.81 3.99
N LEU A 165 12.08 -11.87 3.36
CA LEU A 165 12.89 -11.72 2.14
C LEU A 165 12.06 -11.13 0.99
N ALA A 166 10.81 -11.56 0.80
CA ALA A 166 9.91 -10.96 -0.18
C ALA A 166 9.65 -9.46 0.09
N THR A 167 9.53 -9.08 1.36
CA THR A 167 9.43 -7.67 1.79
C THR A 167 10.69 -6.89 1.40
N GLY A 168 11.87 -7.43 1.73
CA GLY A 168 13.15 -6.81 1.38
C GLY A 168 13.34 -6.64 -0.13
N ALA A 169 13.03 -7.67 -0.91
CA ALA A 169 13.09 -7.63 -2.36
C ALA A 169 12.17 -6.56 -2.95
N LEU A 170 10.92 -6.48 -2.49
CA LEU A 170 9.97 -5.49 -2.96
C LEU A 170 10.38 -4.05 -2.58
N ILE A 171 10.88 -3.85 -1.36
CA ILE A 171 11.42 -2.54 -0.93
C ILE A 171 12.59 -2.14 -1.84
N GLY A 172 13.55 -3.04 -2.08
CA GLY A 172 14.68 -2.77 -2.96
C GLY A 172 14.25 -2.40 -4.39
N LEU A 173 13.34 -3.18 -4.98
CA LEU A 173 12.78 -2.92 -6.31
C LEU A 173 12.01 -1.61 -6.37
N SER A 174 11.25 -1.28 -5.33
CA SER A 174 10.46 -0.04 -5.31
C SER A 174 11.32 1.22 -5.38
N THR A 175 12.59 1.17 -4.95
CA THR A 175 13.50 2.30 -5.08
C THR A 175 13.72 2.72 -6.54
N TYR A 176 13.56 1.81 -7.50
CA TYR A 176 13.63 2.10 -8.93
C TYR A 176 12.37 2.77 -9.49
N ASN A 177 11.30 2.89 -8.70
CA ASN A 177 10.14 3.72 -9.01
C ASN A 177 10.13 5.00 -8.19
N LYS A 178 10.37 4.91 -6.88
CA LYS A 178 10.36 6.05 -5.97
C LYS A 178 11.11 5.73 -4.68
N LEU A 179 12.02 6.61 -4.24
CA LEU A 179 12.70 6.47 -2.94
C LEU A 179 11.74 6.62 -1.73
N LEU A 180 10.52 7.08 -1.98
CA LEU A 180 9.50 7.34 -0.96
C LEU A 180 9.12 6.11 -0.12
N ILE A 181 9.35 4.89 -0.61
CA ILE A 181 9.11 3.65 0.16
C ILE A 181 9.76 3.69 1.55
N ILE A 182 10.85 4.45 1.71
CA ILE A 182 11.55 4.60 2.98
C ILE A 182 10.64 5.18 4.08
N TYR A 183 9.64 6.02 3.74
CA TYR A 183 8.67 6.54 4.71
C TYR A 183 7.78 5.43 5.26
N LEU A 184 7.31 4.53 4.39
CA LEU A 184 6.54 3.36 4.81
C LEU A 184 7.40 2.45 5.70
N VAL A 185 8.63 2.16 5.29
CA VAL A 185 9.55 1.29 6.05
C VAL A 185 9.86 1.89 7.42
N ALA A 186 10.23 3.17 7.49
CA ALA A 186 10.50 3.86 8.75
C ALA A 186 9.27 3.85 9.67
N ALA A 187 8.08 4.15 9.12
CA ALA A 187 6.84 4.15 9.89
C ALA A 187 6.48 2.76 10.43
N LEU A 188 6.65 1.71 9.64
CA LEU A 188 6.43 0.32 10.07
C LEU A 188 7.42 -0.10 11.16
N LEU A 189 8.71 0.24 11.02
CA LEU A 189 9.73 -0.04 12.03
C LEU A 189 9.45 0.70 13.34
N ILE A 190 9.10 1.99 13.28
CA ILE A 190 8.67 2.77 14.45
C ILE A 190 7.44 2.14 15.09
N GLY A 191 6.45 1.72 14.29
CA GLY A 191 5.26 1.06 14.80
C GLY A 191 5.54 -0.27 15.50
N ILE A 192 6.39 -1.12 14.91
CA ILE A 192 6.83 -2.38 15.52
C ILE A 192 7.66 -2.12 16.79
N ALA A 193 8.51 -1.08 16.79
CA ALA A 193 9.27 -0.68 17.98
C ALA A 193 8.36 -0.16 19.10
N ALA A 194 7.34 0.63 18.76
CA ALA A 194 6.42 1.21 19.73
C ALA A 194 5.46 0.17 20.35
N LEU A 195 4.71 -0.56 19.50
CA LEU A 195 3.61 -1.43 19.94
C LEU A 195 3.87 -2.94 19.74
N GLY A 196 5.04 -3.30 19.20
CA GLY A 196 5.45 -4.69 19.00
C GLY A 196 4.92 -5.32 17.71
N PRO A 197 5.34 -6.57 17.41
CA PRO A 197 6.17 -7.44 18.24
C PRO A 197 7.69 -7.17 18.09
N ARG A 198 8.32 -6.56 19.10
CA ARG A 198 9.73 -6.11 19.08
C ARG A 198 10.76 -7.23 18.83
N ARG A 199 10.40 -8.48 19.15
CA ARG A 199 11.26 -9.66 18.87
C ARG A 199 11.66 -9.76 17.40
N VAL A 200 10.80 -9.29 16.51
CA VAL A 200 11.02 -9.35 15.05
C VAL A 200 12.18 -8.46 14.62
N LEU A 201 12.43 -7.35 15.32
CA LEU A 201 13.56 -6.45 15.05
C LEU A 201 14.92 -7.10 15.32
N ARG A 202 14.94 -8.20 16.07
CA ARG A 202 16.14 -9.01 16.35
C ARG A 202 16.20 -10.28 15.50
N SER A 203 15.22 -10.50 14.62
CA SER A 203 15.16 -11.70 13.78
C SER A 203 16.24 -11.64 12.69
N PRO A 204 17.02 -12.72 12.47
CA PRO A 204 17.97 -12.77 11.36
C PRO A 204 17.28 -12.59 10.00
N TRP A 205 16.01 -12.98 9.88
CA TRP A 205 15.23 -12.80 8.65
C TRP A 205 14.87 -11.34 8.37
N MET A 206 14.65 -10.53 9.41
CA MET A 206 14.45 -9.08 9.25
C MET A 206 15.74 -8.43 8.74
N TRP A 207 16.91 -8.83 9.28
CA TRP A 207 18.20 -8.37 8.78
C TRP A 207 18.49 -8.87 7.36
N GLY A 208 18.11 -10.11 7.04
CA GLY A 208 18.16 -10.65 5.68
C GLY A 208 17.30 -9.86 4.71
N ALA A 209 16.11 -9.41 5.12
CA ALA A 209 15.27 -8.52 4.34
C ALA A 209 15.92 -7.15 4.11
N ALA A 210 16.50 -6.55 5.15
CA ALA A 210 17.20 -5.28 5.04
C ALA A 210 18.43 -5.39 4.10
N ALA A 211 19.24 -6.44 4.25
CA ALA A 211 20.39 -6.70 3.39
C ALA A 211 19.97 -6.91 1.93
N LEU A 212 18.90 -7.69 1.69
CA LEU A 212 18.38 -7.92 0.35
C LEU A 212 17.81 -6.64 -0.29
N ALA A 213 17.11 -5.81 0.50
CA ALA A 213 16.62 -4.53 0.04
C ALA A 213 17.75 -3.61 -0.40
N VAL A 214 18.80 -3.50 0.43
CA VAL A 214 20.00 -2.70 0.10
C VAL A 214 20.71 -3.25 -1.12
N LEU A 215 20.90 -4.58 -1.21
CA LEU A 215 21.56 -5.21 -2.35
C LEU A 215 20.85 -4.92 -3.68
N ILE A 216 19.51 -5.01 -3.70
CA ILE A 216 18.73 -4.73 -4.91
C ILE A 216 18.70 -3.23 -5.20
N ALA A 217 18.57 -2.38 -4.17
CA ALA A 217 18.58 -0.92 -4.32
C ALA A 217 19.96 -0.36 -4.68
N LEU A 218 21.03 -1.14 -4.53
CA LEU A 218 22.41 -0.68 -4.59
C LEU A 218 22.74 0.12 -5.87
N PRO A 219 22.40 -0.32 -7.10
CA PRO A 219 22.66 0.47 -8.30
C PRO A 219 22.01 1.86 -8.27
N ASN A 220 20.76 1.94 -7.79
CA ASN A 220 20.04 3.21 -7.67
C ASN A 220 20.65 4.09 -6.57
N LEU A 221 21.04 3.52 -5.43
CA LEU A 221 21.69 4.26 -4.35
C LEU A 221 23.08 4.77 -4.75
N ILE A 222 23.86 3.99 -5.49
CA ILE A 222 25.14 4.44 -6.05
C ILE A 222 24.93 5.65 -6.96
N TYR A 223 23.91 5.61 -7.82
CA TYR A 223 23.56 6.76 -8.66
C TYR A 223 23.21 7.99 -7.83
N GLN A 224 22.37 7.85 -6.80
CA GLN A 224 22.02 8.96 -5.93
C GLN A 224 23.25 9.58 -5.26
N VAL A 225 24.16 8.76 -4.72
CA VAL A 225 25.37 9.25 -4.06
C VAL A 225 26.34 9.90 -5.04
N SER A 226 26.50 9.35 -6.25
CA SER A 226 27.44 9.88 -7.25
C SER A 226 26.95 11.14 -7.97
N HIS A 227 25.68 11.53 -7.77
CA HIS A 227 25.05 12.71 -8.38
C HIS A 227 24.49 13.69 -7.33
N ASP A 228 25.03 13.68 -6.11
CA ASP A 228 24.67 14.60 -5.03
C ASP A 228 23.18 14.57 -4.61
N TRP A 229 22.59 13.37 -4.58
CA TRP A 229 21.21 13.09 -4.17
C TRP A 229 20.16 13.91 -4.94
N PRO A 230 20.07 13.76 -6.27
CA PRO A 230 19.22 14.61 -7.10
C PRO A 230 17.73 14.51 -6.71
N GLN A 231 17.28 13.33 -6.26
CA GLN A 231 15.88 13.15 -5.85
C GLN A 231 15.58 13.77 -4.48
N LEU A 232 16.56 13.86 -3.57
CA LEU A 232 16.40 14.62 -2.33
C LEU A 232 16.34 16.12 -2.64
N ALA A 233 17.17 16.61 -3.56
CA ALA A 233 17.12 17.99 -4.04
C ALA A 233 15.77 18.31 -4.70
N MET A 234 15.24 17.42 -5.54
CA MET A 234 13.90 17.56 -6.11
C MET A 234 12.81 17.56 -5.02
N GLY A 235 12.91 16.68 -4.03
CA GLY A 235 12.02 16.69 -2.87
C GLY A 235 12.03 18.01 -2.10
N ALA A 236 13.22 18.59 -1.88
CA ALA A 236 13.38 19.90 -1.26
C ALA A 236 12.79 21.04 -2.11
N ALA A 237 12.98 20.99 -3.44
CA ALA A 237 12.40 21.96 -4.36
C ALA A 237 10.87 21.90 -4.38
N LEU A 238 10.29 20.70 -4.38
CA LEU A 238 8.85 20.50 -4.27
C LEU A 238 8.32 21.05 -2.93
N SER A 239 8.99 20.71 -1.82
CA SER A 239 8.65 21.22 -0.49
C SER A 239 8.70 22.75 -0.41
N GLY A 240 9.70 23.39 -1.04
CA GLY A 240 9.77 24.85 -1.15
C GLY A 240 8.68 25.47 -2.02
N ASN A 241 8.16 24.75 -3.02
CA ASN A 241 7.13 25.24 -3.93
C ASN A 241 5.70 25.04 -3.40
N ASN A 242 5.39 23.89 -2.79
CA ASN A 242 4.03 23.54 -2.35
C ASN A 242 3.92 22.94 -0.94
N GLY A 243 4.98 23.01 -0.12
CA GLY A 243 5.00 22.41 1.21
C GLY A 243 3.97 23.00 2.19
N ASP A 244 3.71 24.31 2.13
CA ASP A 244 2.68 24.95 2.97
C ASP A 244 1.28 24.43 2.64
N ASP A 245 1.00 24.32 1.34
CA ASP A 245 -0.22 23.71 0.82
C ASP A 245 -0.36 22.27 1.30
N VAL A 246 0.71 21.49 1.28
CA VAL A 246 0.73 20.11 1.75
C VAL A 246 0.42 20.04 3.24
N ARG A 247 1.03 20.90 4.05
CA ARG A 247 0.83 20.93 5.52
C ARG A 247 -0.62 21.19 5.89
N VAL A 248 -1.29 22.10 5.17
CA VAL A 248 -2.71 22.43 5.39
C VAL A 248 -3.63 21.35 4.81
N LYS A 249 -3.35 20.88 3.59
CA LYS A 249 -4.27 20.02 2.84
C LYS A 249 -4.16 18.53 3.17
N THR A 250 -3.06 18.04 3.73
CA THR A 250 -2.84 16.59 3.93
C THR A 250 -3.98 15.94 4.70
N VAL A 251 -4.34 16.45 5.89
CA VAL A 251 -5.38 15.84 6.74
C VAL A 251 -6.76 15.84 6.08
N PRO A 252 -7.32 16.96 5.56
CA PRO A 252 -8.61 16.93 4.89
C PRO A 252 -8.59 16.07 3.62
N PHE A 253 -7.45 16.00 2.92
CA PHE A 253 -7.33 15.15 1.74
C PHE A 253 -7.31 13.65 2.06
N LEU A 254 -6.99 13.22 3.29
CA LEU A 254 -7.14 11.80 3.67
C LEU A 254 -8.59 11.34 3.54
N ALA A 255 -9.52 12.15 4.06
CA ALA A 255 -10.96 11.90 4.00
C ALA A 255 -11.48 11.99 2.55
N LEU A 256 -11.08 13.04 1.83
CA LEU A 256 -11.53 13.27 0.46
C LEU A 256 -11.02 12.20 -0.52
N LEU A 257 -9.74 11.86 -0.44
CA LEU A 257 -9.09 10.92 -1.36
C LEU A 257 -9.41 9.45 -1.04
N LEU A 258 -9.68 9.11 0.22
CA LEU A 258 -10.30 7.83 0.54
C LEU A 258 -11.72 7.77 -0.04
N GLY A 259 -12.50 8.84 0.14
CA GLY A 259 -13.93 8.87 -0.12
C GLY A 259 -14.70 8.96 1.20
N PRO A 260 -15.46 10.05 1.46
CA PRO A 260 -16.12 10.26 2.75
C PRO A 260 -16.97 9.10 3.28
N PRO A 261 -17.74 8.36 2.44
CA PRO A 261 -18.51 7.20 2.90
C PRO A 261 -17.68 6.03 3.43
N LEU A 262 -16.38 5.96 3.11
CA LEU A 262 -15.48 4.88 3.51
C LEU A 262 -14.74 5.18 4.82
N ILE A 263 -14.84 6.42 5.34
CA ILE A 263 -14.19 6.84 6.59
C ILE A 263 -14.59 5.95 7.78
N PRO A 264 -15.88 5.58 7.99
CA PRO A 264 -16.25 4.71 9.10
C PRO A 264 -15.55 3.35 9.06
N ILE A 265 -15.35 2.79 7.86
CA ILE A 265 -14.65 1.51 7.66
C ILE A 265 -13.18 1.67 8.06
N TRP A 266 -12.53 2.74 7.58
CA TRP A 266 -11.14 3.04 7.91
C TRP A 266 -10.95 3.27 9.43
N VAL A 267 -11.83 4.02 10.08
CA VAL A 267 -11.81 4.24 11.54
C VAL A 267 -12.02 2.92 12.28
N ALA A 268 -12.95 2.07 11.84
CA ALA A 268 -13.17 0.73 12.40
C ALA A 268 -11.88 -0.11 12.34
N GLY A 269 -11.10 0.00 11.27
CA GLY A 269 -9.79 -0.64 11.12
C GLY A 269 -8.78 -0.19 12.18
N LEU A 270 -8.63 1.13 12.38
CA LEU A 270 -7.74 1.67 13.43
C LEU A 270 -8.16 1.23 14.83
N VAL A 271 -9.45 1.34 15.14
CA VAL A 271 -10.01 0.98 16.45
C VAL A 271 -9.85 -0.51 16.72
N ALA A 272 -10.18 -1.36 15.75
CA ALA A 272 -10.05 -2.80 15.88
C ALA A 272 -8.57 -3.22 15.97
N LEU A 273 -7.65 -2.64 15.20
CA LEU A 273 -6.20 -2.87 15.36
C LEU A 273 -5.72 -2.56 16.77
N ALA A 274 -6.19 -1.46 17.37
CA ALA A 274 -5.83 -1.10 18.73
C ALA A 274 -6.45 -2.04 19.79
N ARG A 275 -7.71 -2.44 19.61
CA ARG A 275 -8.50 -3.10 20.66
C ARG A 275 -8.56 -4.63 20.56
N TRP A 276 -8.56 -5.21 19.37
CA TRP A 276 -8.78 -6.65 19.18
C TRP A 276 -7.54 -7.47 19.58
N PRO A 277 -7.65 -8.40 20.56
CA PRO A 277 -6.51 -9.18 21.04
C PRO A 277 -5.86 -10.05 19.96
N GLN A 278 -6.65 -10.58 19.02
CA GLN A 278 -6.19 -11.42 17.92
C GLN A 278 -5.28 -10.68 16.91
N TRP A 279 -5.28 -9.34 16.91
CA TRP A 279 -4.45 -8.51 16.04
C TRP A 279 -3.31 -7.83 16.78
N ARG A 280 -2.95 -8.32 17.98
CA ARG A 280 -1.88 -7.74 18.80
C ARG A 280 -0.55 -7.61 18.07
N GLU A 281 -0.23 -8.55 17.18
CA GLU A 281 0.99 -8.52 16.35
C GLU A 281 0.97 -7.48 15.22
N LEU A 282 -0.19 -6.93 14.89
CA LEU A 282 -0.36 -5.90 13.86
C LEU A 282 -0.55 -4.49 14.43
N ARG A 283 -0.54 -4.33 15.76
CA ARG A 283 -0.75 -3.04 16.43
C ARG A 283 0.22 -1.96 15.99
N GLY A 284 1.42 -2.32 15.54
CA GLY A 284 2.36 -1.38 14.95
C GLY A 284 1.76 -0.52 13.82
N LEU A 285 0.77 -1.04 13.07
CA LEU A 285 0.08 -0.28 12.02
C LEU A 285 -0.69 0.94 12.55
N VAL A 286 -1.16 0.92 13.80
CA VAL A 286 -1.82 2.06 14.45
C VAL A 286 -0.86 3.25 14.61
N VAL A 287 0.43 2.97 14.78
CA VAL A 287 1.50 3.99 14.87
C VAL A 287 2.09 4.27 13.49
N ALA A 288 2.22 3.26 12.63
CA ALA A 288 2.77 3.47 11.29
C ALA A 288 1.92 4.44 10.46
N PHE A 289 0.59 4.33 10.50
CA PHE A 289 -0.30 5.24 9.78
C PHE A 289 -0.03 6.73 10.12
N PRO A 290 -0.14 7.19 11.38
CA PRO A 290 0.11 8.58 11.72
C PRO A 290 1.57 8.99 11.47
N MET A 291 2.55 8.07 11.56
CA MET A 291 3.95 8.40 11.24
C MET A 291 4.13 8.74 9.76
N VAL A 292 3.49 8.04 8.83
CA VAL A 292 3.54 8.44 7.41
C VAL A 292 2.88 9.80 7.18
N VAL A 293 1.78 10.10 7.88
CA VAL A 293 1.16 11.44 7.85
C VAL A 293 2.12 12.50 8.36
N VAL A 294 2.78 12.26 9.50
CA VAL A 294 3.77 13.16 10.09
C VAL A 294 4.95 13.39 9.13
N PHE A 295 5.51 12.34 8.53
CA PHE A 295 6.58 12.47 7.53
C PHE A 295 6.15 13.29 6.32
N THR A 296 4.90 13.11 5.86
CA THR A 296 4.34 13.86 4.73
C THR A 296 4.20 15.35 5.06
N VAL A 297 3.67 15.67 6.24
CA VAL A 297 3.46 17.05 6.69
C VAL A 297 4.79 17.76 6.96
N ILE A 298 5.69 17.13 7.73
CA ILE A 298 6.98 17.72 8.07
C ILE A 298 7.85 17.88 6.82
N GLY A 299 7.89 16.87 5.96
CA GLY A 299 8.67 16.88 4.73
C GLY A 299 8.14 17.85 3.67
N GLY A 300 6.92 18.36 3.81
CA GLY A 300 6.25 19.11 2.73
C GLY A 300 6.16 18.26 1.45
N ALA A 301 5.80 16.99 1.62
CA ALA A 301 5.85 15.99 0.56
C ALA A 301 4.63 16.11 -0.38
N GLN A 302 3.92 15.05 -0.73
CA GLN A 302 2.64 15.19 -1.46
C GLN A 302 1.48 14.64 -0.65
N VAL A 303 0.33 15.32 -0.72
CA VAL A 303 -0.88 15.03 0.08
C VAL A 303 -1.38 13.59 -0.06
N HIS A 304 -1.04 12.91 -1.15
CA HIS A 304 -1.48 11.55 -1.41
C HIS A 304 -0.57 10.46 -0.82
N TYR A 305 0.61 10.80 -0.29
CA TYR A 305 1.59 9.82 0.19
C TYR A 305 1.07 8.91 1.33
N PRO A 306 0.32 9.40 2.33
CA PRO A 306 -0.22 8.54 3.38
C PRO A 306 -1.28 7.54 2.90
N LEU A 307 -1.78 7.69 1.67
CA LEU A 307 -2.92 6.91 1.21
C LEU A 307 -2.59 5.45 0.92
N GLY A 308 -1.32 5.14 0.64
CA GLY A 308 -0.88 3.75 0.53
C GLY A 308 -1.09 2.96 1.82
N ILE A 309 -0.70 3.52 2.97
CA ILE A 309 -0.94 2.88 4.27
C ILE A 309 -2.37 3.07 4.77
N LEU A 310 -3.04 4.16 4.39
CA LEU A 310 -4.47 4.35 4.64
C LEU A 310 -5.30 3.21 4.02
N ALA A 311 -5.01 2.84 2.77
CA ALA A 311 -5.69 1.76 2.06
C ALA A 311 -5.53 0.40 2.78
N VAL A 312 -4.36 0.13 3.37
CA VAL A 312 -4.11 -1.06 4.20
C VAL A 312 -5.01 -1.07 5.43
N VAL A 313 -5.10 0.05 6.14
CA VAL A 313 -5.95 0.16 7.33
C VAL A 313 -7.44 0.07 6.98
N TYR A 314 -7.84 0.67 5.85
CA TYR A 314 -9.18 0.52 5.29
C TYR A 314 -9.52 -0.96 5.00
N ALA A 315 -8.60 -1.69 4.36
CA ALA A 315 -8.77 -3.13 4.09
C ALA A 315 -9.01 -3.93 5.38
N ILE A 316 -8.22 -3.66 6.41
CA ILE A 316 -8.36 -4.29 7.74
C ILE A 316 -9.71 -3.91 8.37
N GLY A 317 -10.15 -2.66 8.22
CA GLY A 317 -11.43 -2.17 8.72
C GLY A 317 -12.68 -2.77 8.07
N ALA A 318 -12.55 -3.39 6.89
CA ALA A 318 -13.65 -4.11 6.27
C ALA A 318 -14.08 -5.34 7.09
N VAL A 319 -13.20 -5.92 7.91
CA VAL A 319 -13.52 -7.08 8.77
C VAL A 319 -14.52 -6.74 9.88
N PRO A 320 -14.25 -5.79 10.81
CA PRO A 320 -15.24 -5.41 11.82
C PRO A 320 -16.52 -4.87 11.19
N THR A 321 -16.41 -4.17 10.05
CA THR A 321 -17.58 -3.66 9.33
C THR A 321 -18.50 -4.80 8.87
N ALA A 322 -17.94 -5.83 8.24
CA ALA A 322 -18.72 -7.00 7.80
C ALA A 322 -19.35 -7.75 8.99
N ASP A 323 -18.62 -7.88 10.09
CA ASP A 323 -19.12 -8.53 11.31
C ASP A 323 -20.31 -7.77 11.92
N TRP A 324 -20.28 -6.43 11.92
CA TRP A 324 -21.39 -5.61 12.41
C TRP A 324 -22.61 -5.71 11.51
N ILE A 325 -22.43 -5.58 10.20
CA ILE A 325 -23.51 -5.72 9.22
C ILE A 325 -24.19 -7.10 9.35
N GLY A 326 -23.39 -8.17 9.48
CA GLY A 326 -23.92 -9.52 9.65
C GLY A 326 -24.74 -9.71 10.93
N ARG A 327 -24.35 -9.07 12.04
CA ARG A 327 -25.10 -9.12 13.32
C ARG A 327 -26.44 -8.39 13.22
N GLU A 328 -26.45 -7.21 12.62
CA GLU A 328 -27.67 -6.40 12.43
C GLU A 328 -28.72 -7.14 11.57
N PHE A 329 -28.29 -7.77 10.46
CA PHE A 329 -29.19 -8.58 9.65
C PHE A 329 -29.72 -9.82 10.39
N ALA A 330 -28.88 -10.46 11.20
CA ALA A 330 -29.30 -11.60 12.01
C ALA A 330 -30.27 -11.22 13.14
N SER A 331 -30.21 -9.99 13.67
CA SER A 331 -31.21 -9.47 14.61
C SER A 331 -32.50 -9.03 13.92
N ALA A 332 -32.42 -8.43 12.74
CA ALA A 332 -33.61 -8.00 11.98
C ALA A 332 -34.45 -9.18 11.49
N ALA A 333 -33.82 -10.29 11.09
CA ALA A 333 -34.52 -11.50 10.65
C ALA A 333 -35.22 -12.30 11.77
N ARG A 334 -35.11 -11.85 13.03
CA ARG A 334 -35.78 -12.46 14.20
C ARG A 334 -37.10 -11.78 14.59
N TRP A 335 -37.50 -10.75 13.84
CA TRP A 335 -38.78 -10.05 13.98
C TRP A 335 -39.67 -10.34 12.77
#